data_AF-A0A0D1X611-F1
#
_entry.id   AF-A0A0D1X611-F1
#
_cell.length_a   1.000
_cell.length_b   1.000
_cell.length_c   1.000
_cell.angle_alpha   90.00
_cell.angle_beta   90.00
_cell.angle_gamma   90.00
#
_symmetry.space_group_name_H-M   'P 1'
#
loop_
_entity.id
_entity.type
_entity.pdbx_description
1 polymer ?
#
loop_
_entity_poly.entity_id
_entity_poly.type
_entity_poly.pdbx_seq_one_letter_code
_entity_poly.pdbx_strand_id
1 'polypeptide(L)'
;MAQNKPPTGPDQSRNEYIPSFISKRPFWAETTPDADYLEHQRLQTESKDTLDKAKWYDRGKKAGPAATKFRKGACENCGAMTHKTKECLSRPRKQGAKWTGRDIQADEVVEDVKLGWDAKRDRWNGYDNREYNAVVREYEELEALKKIADTSTPDAEGTDADADARYGEETDMGRSQPTSTRQLRLREDTANYLKNLDLDSAKYDPKTRTMDTQALDLAANPSSSIAEEGFVRPTDDAAAEFERAQRYAWETQENANPTAKKLHLQANPTEGEVLRKKQTAEAAEKKAAARKALLDKYGGDEYLANGAKKSIPQVLTNERYIEYDESGNVKGEVRATPRSKYAEDVLTNNHTFVWGSWWRNFTWGYACCHSTVKNSYCTGESGKVAFEEAEGMRTGLALEEGNGTEVVIGDEKEQLQIEQAGEEVVERKPAEQADTTQQTTTAGTQAKKRTLQELQSGISEEDLESYKRNRVAADDPMAALLGRDELVEMR
;
A
#
# COMPACT_ATOMS: atom_id res chain seq x y z
N MET A 1 -37.28 -12.06 18.88
CA MET A 1 -37.72 -12.81 17.69
C MET A 1 -36.86 -12.34 16.52
N ALA A 2 -35.71 -12.97 16.32
CA ALA A 2 -34.88 -12.71 15.16
C ALA A 2 -35.60 -13.33 13.95
N GLN A 3 -36.03 -12.50 13.01
CA GLN A 3 -36.59 -12.99 11.77
C GLN A 3 -35.44 -13.64 11.00
N ASN A 4 -35.53 -14.96 10.83
CA ASN A 4 -34.73 -15.71 9.86
C ASN A 4 -35.05 -15.16 8.47
N LYS A 5 -34.27 -14.18 8.02
CA LYS A 5 -34.27 -13.76 6.63
C LYS A 5 -33.76 -14.97 5.84
N PRO A 6 -34.54 -15.55 4.90
CA PRO A 6 -34.02 -16.61 4.05
C PRO A 6 -32.77 -16.08 3.32
N PRO A 7 -31.76 -16.93 3.07
CA PRO A 7 -30.60 -16.51 2.31
C PRO A 7 -31.06 -15.89 1.00
N THR A 8 -30.43 -14.79 0.59
CA THR A 8 -30.59 -14.14 -0.70
C THR A 8 -30.17 -15.10 -1.82
N GLY A 9 -31.04 -16.06 -2.12
CA GLY A 9 -30.95 -16.89 -3.30
C GLY A 9 -31.19 -16.05 -4.56
N PRO A 10 -30.79 -16.54 -5.75
CA PRO A 10 -31.02 -15.84 -7.01
C PRO A 10 -32.52 -15.55 -7.14
N ASP A 11 -32.87 -14.35 -7.61
CA ASP A 11 -34.24 -13.94 -7.83
C ASP A 11 -34.99 -15.05 -8.59
N GLN A 12 -35.94 -15.71 -7.91
CA GLN A 12 -36.74 -16.79 -8.51
C GLN A 12 -37.78 -16.23 -9.49
N SER A 13 -37.70 -14.93 -9.83
CA SER A 13 -38.51 -14.30 -10.85
C SER A 13 -38.30 -14.99 -12.20
N ARG A 14 -39.39 -15.16 -12.95
CA ARG A 14 -39.36 -15.77 -14.28
C ARG A 14 -38.60 -14.87 -15.25
N ASN A 15 -37.41 -15.29 -15.66
CA ASN A 15 -36.63 -14.59 -16.68
C ASN A 15 -37.35 -14.69 -18.04
N GLU A 16 -37.66 -13.55 -18.65
CA GLU A 16 -38.40 -13.48 -19.91
C GLU A 16 -37.65 -14.12 -21.08
N TYR A 17 -36.32 -14.12 -21.02
CA TYR A 17 -35.43 -14.59 -22.06
C TYR A 17 -35.24 -16.11 -22.06
N ILE A 18 -35.69 -16.83 -21.02
CA ILE A 18 -35.67 -18.29 -21.02
C ILE A 18 -36.76 -18.79 -21.98
N PRO A 19 -36.40 -19.53 -23.06
CA PRO A 19 -37.37 -20.04 -24.01
C PRO A 19 -38.46 -20.89 -23.35
N SER A 20 -39.65 -20.88 -23.95
CA SER A 20 -40.81 -21.58 -23.38
C SER A 20 -40.61 -23.09 -23.25
N PHE A 21 -39.77 -23.72 -24.08
CA PHE A 21 -39.53 -25.17 -24.02
C PHE A 21 -38.60 -25.58 -22.87
N ILE A 22 -37.79 -24.66 -22.33
CA ILE A 22 -36.92 -24.91 -21.17
C ILE A 22 -37.68 -24.60 -19.88
N SER A 23 -38.50 -23.55 -19.89
CA SER A 23 -39.29 -23.14 -18.71
C SER A 23 -40.54 -24.00 -18.50
N LYS A 24 -41.16 -24.52 -19.56
CA LYS A 24 -42.33 -25.41 -19.42
C LYS A 24 -41.90 -26.78 -18.94
N ARG A 25 -42.39 -27.16 -17.76
CA ARG A 25 -42.22 -28.49 -17.19
C ARG A 25 -42.88 -29.54 -18.11
N PRO A 26 -42.21 -30.67 -18.38
CA PRO A 26 -42.83 -31.77 -19.11
C PRO A 26 -43.85 -32.50 -18.22
N PHE A 27 -44.82 -33.17 -18.83
CA PHE A 27 -45.96 -33.80 -18.13
C PHE A 27 -45.57 -34.86 -17.08
N TRP A 28 -44.36 -35.43 -17.17
CA TRP A 28 -43.87 -36.48 -16.29
C TRP A 28 -43.08 -35.94 -15.08
N ALA A 29 -42.76 -34.65 -15.04
CA ALA A 29 -42.13 -34.02 -13.88
C ALA A 29 -43.20 -33.70 -12.82
N GLU A 30 -42.93 -33.99 -11.55
CA GLU A 30 -43.87 -33.81 -10.45
C GLU A 30 -44.39 -32.37 -10.37
N THR A 31 -45.68 -32.17 -10.07
CA THR A 31 -46.30 -30.85 -9.92
C THR A 31 -46.12 -30.34 -8.50
N THR A 32 -44.91 -29.94 -8.16
CA THR A 32 -44.63 -29.11 -6.99
C THR A 32 -45.17 -27.68 -7.23
N PRO A 33 -45.50 -26.92 -6.18
CA PRO A 33 -46.08 -25.58 -6.32
C PRO A 33 -45.23 -24.67 -7.21
N ASP A 34 -45.88 -23.79 -7.98
CA ASP A 34 -45.33 -22.88 -9.02
C ASP A 34 -44.24 -21.88 -8.54
N ALA A 35 -43.71 -22.06 -7.33
CA ALA A 35 -42.69 -21.19 -6.74
C ALA A 35 -41.32 -21.29 -7.44
N ASP A 36 -40.98 -22.45 -8.03
CA ASP A 36 -39.72 -22.64 -8.79
C ASP A 36 -40.00 -23.30 -10.16
N TYR A 37 -40.04 -22.49 -11.21
CA TYR A 37 -40.37 -22.93 -12.57
C TYR A 37 -39.24 -23.74 -13.24
N LEU A 38 -38.01 -23.72 -12.70
CA LEU A 38 -36.84 -24.36 -13.32
C LEU A 38 -36.32 -25.58 -12.53
N GLU A 39 -37.05 -26.04 -11.52
CA GLU A 39 -36.71 -27.19 -10.70
C GLU A 39 -36.39 -28.45 -11.54
N HIS A 40 -37.20 -28.72 -12.57
CA HIS A 40 -37.04 -29.87 -13.46
C HIS A 40 -35.75 -29.87 -14.30
N GLN A 41 -35.07 -28.72 -14.40
CA GLN A 41 -33.76 -28.60 -15.07
C GLN A 41 -32.58 -28.76 -14.09
N ARG A 42 -32.82 -28.66 -12.78
CA ARG A 42 -31.79 -28.85 -11.76
C ARG A 42 -31.53 -30.34 -11.55
N LEU A 43 -30.29 -30.70 -11.22
CA LEU A 43 -29.93 -32.08 -10.89
C LEU A 43 -30.74 -32.55 -9.67
N GLN A 44 -31.61 -33.53 -9.88
CA GLN A 44 -32.49 -34.10 -8.85
C GLN A 44 -31.75 -35.05 -7.89
N THR A 45 -30.59 -35.56 -8.29
CA THR A 45 -29.76 -36.45 -7.48
C THR A 45 -28.34 -35.92 -7.42
N GLU A 46 -27.80 -35.78 -6.20
CA GLU A 46 -26.37 -35.48 -6.02
C GLU A 46 -25.50 -36.52 -6.75
N SER A 47 -24.44 -36.05 -7.41
CA SER A 47 -23.44 -36.94 -7.99
C SER A 47 -22.77 -37.71 -6.86
N LYS A 48 -22.86 -39.05 -6.91
CA LYS A 48 -22.23 -39.95 -5.93
C LYS A 48 -20.70 -39.99 -6.04
N ASP A 49 -20.13 -39.24 -6.99
CA ASP A 49 -18.72 -39.30 -7.41
C ASP A 49 -17.91 -38.09 -6.94
N THR A 50 -18.37 -37.35 -5.92
CA THR A 50 -17.57 -36.26 -5.35
C THR A 50 -16.37 -36.83 -4.59
N LEU A 51 -15.17 -36.35 -4.91
CA LEU A 51 -13.90 -36.82 -4.33
C LEU A 51 -13.91 -36.76 -2.79
N ASP A 52 -14.54 -35.74 -2.22
CA ASP A 52 -14.62 -35.54 -0.77
C ASP A 52 -15.38 -36.66 -0.05
N LYS A 53 -16.29 -37.35 -0.77
CA LYS A 53 -17.08 -38.49 -0.26
C LYS A 53 -16.54 -39.82 -0.77
N ALA A 54 -15.50 -39.82 -1.60
CA ALA A 54 -14.96 -41.02 -2.22
C ALA A 54 -14.24 -41.87 -1.18
N LYS A 55 -14.95 -42.85 -0.62
CA LYS A 55 -14.35 -43.87 0.24
C LYS A 55 -13.41 -44.75 -0.59
N TRP A 56 -12.17 -44.92 -0.16
CA TRP A 56 -11.26 -45.90 -0.75
C TRP A 56 -11.36 -47.25 -0.03
N TYR A 57 -10.82 -48.30 -0.67
CA TYR A 57 -10.81 -49.65 -0.09
C TYR A 57 -10.02 -49.69 1.23
N ASP A 58 -10.61 -50.26 2.28
CA ASP A 58 -9.95 -50.53 3.56
C ASP A 58 -8.89 -51.64 3.42
N ARG A 59 -7.66 -51.28 3.03
CA ARG A 59 -6.58 -52.26 2.81
C ARG A 59 -6.19 -52.97 4.13
N GLY A 60 -6.19 -54.30 4.10
CA GLY A 60 -5.70 -55.13 5.21
C GLY A 60 -6.60 -55.20 6.44
N LYS A 61 -7.80 -54.62 6.37
CA LYS A 61 -8.77 -54.64 7.48
C LYS A 61 -9.41 -56.02 7.62
N LYS A 62 -9.32 -56.57 8.82
CA LYS A 62 -9.87 -57.89 9.18
C LYS A 62 -11.26 -57.70 9.81
N ALA A 63 -12.22 -58.53 9.41
CA ALA A 63 -13.61 -58.47 9.89
C ALA A 63 -13.75 -58.88 11.38
N GLY A 64 -12.74 -59.57 11.93
CA GLY A 64 -12.72 -60.01 13.33
C GLY A 64 -11.50 -60.85 13.67
N PRO A 65 -11.45 -61.43 14.88
CA PRO A 65 -10.38 -62.36 15.26
C PRO A 65 -10.42 -63.63 14.38
N ALA A 66 -9.26 -64.26 14.21
CA ALA A 66 -9.16 -65.50 13.46
C ALA A 66 -10.03 -66.61 14.09
N ALA A 67 -10.71 -67.39 13.26
CA ALA A 67 -11.46 -68.54 13.74
C ALA A 67 -10.52 -69.61 14.29
N THR A 68 -10.91 -70.24 15.39
CA THR A 68 -10.11 -71.31 16.02
C THR A 68 -10.29 -72.67 15.36
N LYS A 69 -11.30 -72.83 14.51
CA LYS A 69 -11.61 -74.07 13.79
C LYS A 69 -11.85 -73.78 12.31
N PHE A 70 -11.47 -74.72 11.46
CA PHE A 70 -11.69 -74.65 10.03
C PHE A 70 -13.20 -74.64 9.73
N ARG A 71 -13.65 -73.67 8.93
CA ARG A 71 -15.03 -73.51 8.51
C ARG A 71 -15.23 -74.13 7.13
N LYS A 72 -16.36 -74.81 6.92
CA LYS A 72 -16.68 -75.41 5.61
C LYS A 72 -16.86 -74.30 4.58
N GLY A 73 -16.16 -74.41 3.44
CA GLY A 73 -16.13 -73.38 2.40
C GLY A 73 -14.97 -72.39 2.53
N ALA A 74 -14.17 -72.47 3.60
CA ALA A 74 -12.95 -71.68 3.72
C ALA A 74 -11.85 -72.20 2.78
N CYS A 75 -10.90 -71.32 2.46
CA CYS A 75 -9.71 -71.67 1.72
C CYS A 75 -8.96 -72.82 2.41
N GLU A 76 -8.70 -73.89 1.66
CA GLU A 76 -8.06 -75.10 2.21
C GLU A 76 -6.62 -74.86 2.68
N ASN A 77 -5.96 -73.81 2.17
CA ASN A 77 -4.61 -73.43 2.53
C ASN A 77 -4.55 -72.60 3.82
N CYS A 78 -5.25 -71.46 3.88
CA CYS A 78 -5.16 -70.49 4.98
C CYS A 78 -6.33 -70.51 5.98
N GLY A 79 -7.48 -71.07 5.60
CA GLY A 79 -8.67 -71.13 6.46
C GLY A 79 -9.55 -69.87 6.49
N ALA A 80 -9.26 -68.85 5.68
CA ALA A 80 -10.14 -67.68 5.52
C ALA A 80 -11.30 -67.98 4.54
N MET A 81 -12.46 -67.36 4.76
CA MET A 81 -13.67 -67.54 3.95
C MET A 81 -13.76 -66.59 2.74
N THR A 82 -12.88 -65.58 2.64
CA THR A 82 -13.01 -64.49 1.65
C THR A 82 -12.59 -64.87 0.23
N HIS A 83 -11.74 -65.88 0.07
CA HIS A 83 -11.15 -66.26 -1.20
C HIS A 83 -11.00 -67.77 -1.35
N LYS A 84 -10.77 -68.23 -2.58
CA LYS A 84 -10.52 -69.65 -2.89
C LYS A 84 -9.03 -69.99 -2.76
N THR A 85 -8.69 -71.28 -2.74
CA THR A 85 -7.30 -71.76 -2.61
C THR A 85 -6.34 -71.22 -3.67
N LYS A 86 -6.82 -71.03 -4.91
CA LYS A 86 -6.01 -70.53 -6.03
C LYS A 86 -5.67 -69.04 -5.91
N GLU A 87 -6.49 -68.28 -5.20
CA GLU A 87 -6.36 -66.83 -5.01
C GLU A 87 -5.76 -66.51 -3.63
N CYS A 88 -5.21 -67.54 -2.95
CA CYS A 88 -4.70 -67.38 -1.60
C CYS A 88 -3.40 -66.59 -1.59
N LEU A 89 -3.40 -65.45 -0.90
CA LEU A 89 -2.20 -64.61 -0.71
C LEU A 89 -1.18 -65.25 0.24
N SER A 90 -1.58 -66.23 1.05
CA SER A 90 -0.66 -66.93 1.93
C SER A 90 0.12 -68.01 1.18
N ARG A 91 1.39 -68.21 1.56
CA ARG A 91 2.27 -69.23 0.96
C ARG A 91 1.56 -70.60 0.89
N PRO A 92 1.56 -71.29 -0.27
CA PRO A 92 1.00 -72.63 -0.38
C PRO A 92 1.65 -73.60 0.62
N ARG A 93 0.86 -74.18 1.51
CA ARG A 93 1.31 -75.15 2.52
C ARG A 93 1.22 -76.57 1.96
N LYS A 94 2.17 -77.44 2.33
CA LYS A 94 2.13 -78.88 1.99
C LYS A 94 0.91 -79.59 2.58
N GLN A 95 0.56 -79.22 3.81
CA GLN A 95 -0.69 -79.62 4.46
C GLN A 95 -1.42 -78.32 4.85
N GLY A 96 -2.54 -78.06 4.17
CA GLY A 96 -3.32 -76.84 4.38
C GLY A 96 -4.05 -76.79 5.72
N ALA A 97 -4.58 -75.61 6.06
CA ALA A 97 -5.40 -75.37 7.26
C ALA A 97 -6.63 -76.30 7.36
N LYS A 98 -7.14 -76.81 6.23
CA LYS A 98 -8.25 -77.79 6.21
C LYS A 98 -7.93 -79.08 6.97
N TRP A 99 -6.69 -79.55 6.86
CA TRP A 99 -6.27 -80.84 7.43
C TRP A 99 -5.57 -80.70 8.77
N THR A 100 -4.85 -79.58 8.96
CA THR A 100 -4.04 -79.35 10.18
C THR A 100 -4.76 -78.52 11.22
N GLY A 101 -5.74 -77.69 10.83
CA GLY A 101 -6.45 -76.76 11.73
C GLY A 101 -5.55 -75.70 12.37
N ARG A 102 -4.30 -75.54 11.93
CA ARG A 102 -3.31 -74.63 12.50
C ARG A 102 -3.19 -73.35 11.66
N ASP A 103 -2.90 -72.24 12.32
CA ASP A 103 -2.68 -70.91 11.72
C ASP A 103 -3.77 -70.48 10.74
N ILE A 104 -5.02 -70.51 11.22
CA ILE A 104 -6.19 -70.02 10.48
C ILE A 104 -6.10 -68.50 10.41
N GLN A 105 -6.20 -67.95 9.20
CA GLN A 105 -6.21 -66.50 9.01
C GLN A 105 -7.60 -65.92 9.29
N ALA A 106 -7.62 -64.66 9.71
CA ALA A 106 -8.86 -63.91 9.86
C ALA A 106 -9.47 -63.60 8.49
N ASP A 107 -10.79 -63.41 8.46
CA ASP A 107 -11.48 -63.00 7.24
C ASP A 107 -11.24 -61.51 6.96
N GLU A 108 -10.99 -61.19 5.70
CA GLU A 108 -10.81 -59.81 5.20
C GLU A 108 -12.18 -59.15 4.93
N VAL A 109 -12.25 -57.83 5.06
CA VAL A 109 -13.44 -57.07 4.66
C VAL A 109 -13.34 -56.79 3.16
N VAL A 110 -14.24 -57.37 2.36
CA VAL A 110 -14.32 -57.12 0.92
C VAL A 110 -15.40 -56.07 0.67
N GLU A 111 -14.99 -54.91 0.14
CA GLU A 111 -15.89 -53.81 -0.20
C GLU A 111 -15.95 -53.62 -1.72
N ASP A 112 -17.13 -53.28 -2.26
CA ASP A 112 -17.31 -52.88 -3.65
C ASP A 112 -17.53 -51.37 -3.73
N VAL A 113 -16.49 -50.65 -4.16
CA VAL A 113 -16.50 -49.19 -4.24
C VAL A 113 -16.72 -48.75 -5.69
N LYS A 114 -17.80 -48.01 -5.94
CA LYS A 114 -18.11 -47.41 -7.24
C LYS A 114 -17.57 -45.98 -7.27
N LEU A 115 -16.48 -45.80 -8.02
CA LEU A 115 -15.79 -44.53 -8.19
C LEU A 115 -15.95 -43.99 -9.62
N GLY A 116 -15.94 -42.66 -9.74
CA GLY A 116 -15.87 -41.93 -11.01
C GLY A 116 -14.55 -42.14 -11.76
N TRP A 117 -14.39 -41.49 -12.92
CA TRP A 117 -13.20 -41.67 -13.78
C TRP A 117 -11.91 -41.15 -13.13
N ASP A 118 -11.99 -39.95 -12.53
CA ASP A 118 -10.86 -39.28 -11.89
C ASP A 118 -10.49 -39.98 -10.58
N ALA A 119 -11.48 -40.24 -9.72
CA ALA A 119 -11.32 -40.98 -8.48
C ALA A 119 -10.80 -42.42 -8.68
N LYS A 120 -10.91 -43.05 -9.85
CA LYS A 120 -10.26 -44.35 -10.11
C LYS A 120 -8.77 -44.25 -10.41
N ARG A 121 -8.34 -43.10 -10.93
CA ARG A 121 -6.97 -42.84 -11.41
C ARG A 121 -6.17 -41.94 -10.48
N ASP A 122 -6.82 -41.39 -9.47
CA ASP A 122 -6.13 -40.60 -8.47
C ASP A 122 -5.04 -41.46 -7.79
N ARG A 123 -3.82 -40.96 -7.94
CA ARG A 123 -2.60 -41.58 -7.38
C ARG A 123 -2.64 -41.58 -5.86
N TRP A 124 -3.33 -40.61 -5.26
CA TRP A 124 -3.39 -40.39 -3.83
C TRP A 124 -4.56 -41.11 -3.15
N ASN A 125 -5.19 -42.06 -3.83
CA ASN A 125 -6.23 -42.89 -3.26
C ASN A 125 -5.77 -43.69 -2.04
N GLY A 126 -6.41 -43.44 -0.90
CA GLY A 126 -6.07 -44.09 0.37
C GLY A 126 -4.85 -43.50 1.08
N TYR A 127 -4.44 -42.28 0.70
CA TYR A 127 -3.39 -41.55 1.40
C TYR A 127 -3.81 -41.22 2.84
N ASP A 128 -2.99 -41.60 3.82
CA ASP A 128 -3.16 -41.19 5.21
C ASP A 128 -2.49 -39.82 5.42
N ASN A 129 -3.25 -38.84 5.91
CA ASN A 129 -2.74 -37.49 6.16
C ASN A 129 -1.58 -37.46 7.17
N ARG A 130 -1.45 -38.50 8.00
CA ARG A 130 -0.34 -38.64 8.96
C ARG A 130 0.99 -38.95 8.30
N GLU A 131 1.00 -39.54 7.10
CA GLU A 131 2.24 -39.81 6.37
C GLU A 131 2.94 -38.52 5.96
N TYR A 132 2.20 -37.42 5.76
CA TYR A 132 2.76 -36.11 5.47
C TYR A 132 3.69 -35.60 6.59
N ASN A 133 3.50 -36.05 7.83
CA ASN A 133 4.39 -35.71 8.94
C ASN A 133 5.82 -36.25 8.76
N ALA A 134 6.06 -37.25 7.92
CA ALA A 134 7.41 -37.66 7.56
C ALA A 134 8.12 -36.56 6.74
N VAL A 135 7.41 -36.01 5.75
CA VAL A 135 7.91 -34.90 4.92
C VAL A 135 8.20 -33.67 5.78
N VAL A 136 7.27 -33.31 6.69
CA VAL A 136 7.49 -32.19 7.62
C VAL A 136 8.75 -32.40 8.46
N ARG A 137 8.96 -33.60 9.02
CA ARG A 137 10.17 -33.92 9.79
C ARG A 137 11.44 -33.82 8.97
N GLU A 138 11.43 -34.27 7.71
CA GLU A 138 12.58 -34.12 6.80
C GLU A 138 12.91 -32.63 6.58
N TYR A 139 11.91 -31.77 6.38
CA TYR A 139 12.11 -30.33 6.27
C TYR A 139 12.63 -29.70 7.58
N GLU A 140 12.11 -30.12 8.74
CA GLU A 140 12.58 -29.68 10.05
C GLU A 140 14.04 -30.06 10.29
N GLU A 141 14.44 -31.29 9.91
CA GLU A 141 15.83 -31.76 9.97
C GLU A 141 16.74 -30.95 9.03
N LEU A 142 16.30 -30.65 7.81
CA LEU A 142 17.04 -29.81 6.88
C LEU A 142 17.19 -28.37 7.38
N GLU A 143 16.15 -27.78 7.96
CA GLU A 143 16.22 -26.45 8.58
C GLU A 143 17.15 -26.44 9.80
N ALA A 144 17.14 -27.50 10.62
CA ALA A 144 18.06 -27.63 11.74
C ALA A 144 19.51 -27.72 11.26
N LEU A 145 19.79 -28.49 10.20
CA LEU A 145 21.11 -28.55 9.59
C LEU A 145 21.52 -27.21 8.97
N LYS A 146 20.60 -26.48 8.32
CA LYS A 146 20.87 -25.13 7.80
C LYS A 146 21.23 -24.17 8.93
N LYS A 147 20.46 -24.15 10.02
CA LYS A 147 20.76 -23.33 11.21
C LYS A 147 22.10 -23.69 11.84
N ILE A 148 22.43 -24.98 11.96
CA ILE A 148 23.74 -25.40 12.47
C ILE A 148 24.85 -24.93 11.54
N ALA A 149 24.69 -25.08 10.22
CA ALA A 149 25.63 -24.58 9.23
C ALA A 149 25.87 -23.07 9.38
N ASP A 150 24.79 -22.28 9.46
CA ASP A 150 24.83 -20.82 9.65
C ASP A 150 25.52 -20.42 10.96
N THR A 151 25.34 -21.21 12.04
CA THR A 151 26.03 -20.96 13.33
C THR A 151 27.49 -21.44 13.33
N SER A 152 27.83 -22.45 12.51
CA SER A 152 29.16 -23.04 12.42
C SER A 152 30.10 -22.32 11.46
N THR A 153 29.62 -21.26 10.80
CA THR A 153 30.42 -20.26 10.10
C THR A 153 30.54 -18.97 10.93
N PRO A 154 31.40 -18.90 11.97
CA PRO A 154 31.54 -17.71 12.81
C PRO A 154 32.75 -16.82 12.45
N ASP A 155 33.30 -16.90 11.23
CA ASP A 155 34.47 -16.11 10.80
C ASP A 155 34.13 -15.03 9.76
N ALA A 156 33.16 -14.19 10.10
CA ALA A 156 33.03 -12.84 9.53
C ALA A 156 32.62 -11.89 10.66
N GLU A 157 33.58 -11.58 11.53
CA GLU A 157 33.44 -10.49 12.51
C GLU A 157 33.25 -9.15 11.80
N GLY A 158 32.14 -8.48 12.12
CA GLY A 158 32.15 -7.02 12.30
C GLY A 158 31.29 -6.20 11.34
N THR A 159 29.96 -6.16 11.57
CA THR A 159 29.15 -4.94 11.68
C THR A 159 27.73 -5.29 12.12
N ASP A 160 27.37 -4.90 13.35
CA ASP A 160 26.02 -5.02 13.94
C ASP A 160 25.05 -3.94 13.39
N ALA A 161 25.16 -3.68 12.07
CA ALA A 161 24.32 -2.76 11.30
C ALA A 161 23.57 -3.51 10.17
N ASP A 162 23.80 -4.81 10.02
CA ASP A 162 23.35 -5.64 8.89
C ASP A 162 22.27 -6.67 9.27
N ALA A 163 21.48 -6.40 10.32
CA ALA A 163 20.29 -7.20 10.60
C ALA A 163 19.24 -7.12 9.47
N ASP A 164 19.25 -6.02 8.70
CA ASP A 164 18.43 -5.82 7.50
C ASP A 164 19.02 -6.54 6.26
N ALA A 165 20.35 -6.78 6.25
CA ALA A 165 21.02 -7.54 5.18
C ALA A 165 20.84 -9.05 5.32
N ARG A 166 20.70 -9.58 6.55
CA ARG A 166 20.39 -11.00 6.78
C ARG A 166 19.05 -11.43 6.19
N TYR A 167 18.05 -10.53 6.18
CA TYR A 167 16.77 -10.80 5.53
C TYR A 167 16.89 -10.72 4.00
N GLY A 168 17.81 -9.90 3.49
CA GLY A 168 18.17 -9.84 2.07
C GLY A 168 18.84 -11.11 1.55
N GLU A 169 19.74 -11.71 2.34
CA GLU A 169 20.52 -12.88 1.93
C GLU A 169 19.70 -14.19 1.96
N GLU A 170 18.77 -14.36 2.90
CA GLU A 170 17.82 -15.50 2.84
C GLU A 170 16.84 -15.39 1.67
N THR A 171 16.53 -14.17 1.19
CA THR A 171 15.79 -13.99 -0.06
C THR A 171 16.64 -14.16 -1.32
N ASP A 172 17.98 -14.07 -1.20
CA ASP A 172 18.95 -14.25 -2.27
C ASP A 172 19.43 -15.70 -2.43
N MET A 173 18.94 -16.63 -1.59
CA MET A 173 19.14 -18.07 -1.79
C MET A 173 18.22 -18.63 -2.89
N GLY A 174 18.32 -18.08 -4.10
CA GLY A 174 17.80 -18.68 -5.33
C GLY A 174 16.66 -17.93 -6.05
N ARG A 175 16.33 -16.69 -5.65
CA ARG A 175 15.30 -15.89 -6.35
C ARG A 175 15.76 -14.49 -6.73
N SER A 176 16.98 -14.35 -7.23
CA SER A 176 17.33 -13.22 -8.11
C SER A 176 16.62 -13.42 -9.46
N GLN A 177 15.31 -13.11 -9.49
CA GLN A 177 14.65 -12.90 -10.77
C GLN A 177 15.44 -11.80 -11.48
N PRO A 178 15.91 -12.02 -12.73
CA PRO A 178 16.57 -10.96 -13.45
C PRO A 178 15.64 -9.75 -13.46
N THR A 179 16.16 -8.55 -13.21
CA THR A 179 15.36 -7.31 -13.22
C THR A 179 14.55 -7.14 -14.51
N SER A 180 14.89 -7.87 -15.58
CA SER A 180 14.14 -7.94 -16.84
C SER A 180 12.79 -8.68 -16.77
N THR A 181 12.53 -9.55 -15.78
CA THR A 181 11.25 -10.26 -15.61
C THR A 181 10.45 -9.75 -14.41
N ARG A 182 10.78 -8.56 -13.88
CA ARG A 182 10.00 -7.94 -12.80
C ARG A 182 8.56 -7.75 -13.28
N GLN A 183 7.63 -8.34 -12.55
CA GLN A 183 6.20 -8.29 -12.88
C GLN A 183 5.75 -6.83 -12.86
N LEU A 184 5.02 -6.39 -13.91
CA LEU A 184 4.51 -5.01 -14.00
C LEU A 184 3.48 -4.69 -12.90
N ARG A 185 2.90 -5.72 -12.26
CA ARG A 185 1.99 -5.53 -11.15
C ARG A 185 2.79 -5.13 -9.91
N LEU A 186 2.55 -3.92 -9.44
CA LEU A 186 3.07 -3.42 -8.17
C LEU A 186 2.48 -4.25 -7.02
N ARG A 187 3.33 -4.70 -6.09
CA ARG A 187 2.91 -5.60 -5.00
C ARG A 187 2.29 -4.82 -3.84
N GLU A 188 2.70 -3.56 -3.72
CA GLU A 188 2.24 -2.53 -2.79
C GLU A 188 0.77 -2.20 -3.04
N ASP A 189 0.32 -2.27 -4.29
CA ASP A 189 -1.07 -2.00 -4.67
C ASP A 189 -1.94 -3.27 -4.57
N THR A 190 -2.75 -3.33 -3.51
CA THR A 190 -3.75 -4.39 -3.35
C THR A 190 -4.85 -4.26 -4.39
N ALA A 191 -5.21 -5.35 -5.07
CA ALA A 191 -6.32 -5.32 -6.01
C ALA A 191 -7.64 -5.03 -5.29
N ASN A 192 -8.52 -4.32 -5.99
CA ASN A 192 -9.77 -3.83 -5.43
C ASN A 192 -10.69 -4.93 -4.86
N TYR A 193 -10.85 -6.06 -5.55
CA TYR A 193 -11.63 -7.21 -5.06
C TYR A 193 -11.00 -7.98 -3.89
N LEU A 194 -9.76 -7.66 -3.51
CA LEU A 194 -9.11 -8.25 -2.33
C LEU A 194 -9.21 -7.35 -1.10
N LYS A 195 -9.74 -6.13 -1.25
CA LYS A 195 -9.93 -5.20 -0.13
C LYS A 195 -10.91 -5.77 0.89
N ASN A 196 -12.01 -6.35 0.41
CA ASN A 196 -12.97 -7.11 1.22
C ASN A 196 -13.18 -8.50 0.59
N LEU A 197 -12.93 -9.56 1.37
CA LEU A 197 -13.12 -10.95 0.93
C LEU A 197 -14.55 -11.46 1.15
N ASP A 198 -15.39 -10.70 1.83
CA ASP A 198 -16.79 -11.04 2.05
C ASP A 198 -17.56 -10.98 0.72
N LEU A 199 -18.25 -12.08 0.39
CA LEU A 199 -18.95 -12.26 -0.88
C LEU A 199 -20.06 -11.22 -1.13
N ASP A 200 -20.68 -10.72 -0.05
CA ASP A 200 -21.82 -9.79 -0.09
C ASP A 200 -21.40 -8.31 0.08
N SER A 201 -20.10 -8.01 0.02
CA SER A 201 -19.59 -6.65 0.25
C SER A 201 -19.80 -5.74 -0.97
N ALA A 202 -18.72 -5.28 -1.60
CA ALA A 202 -18.79 -4.45 -2.79
C ALA A 202 -18.64 -5.30 -4.05
N LYS A 203 -19.48 -5.01 -5.04
CA LYS A 203 -19.38 -5.65 -6.35
C LYS A 203 -18.20 -5.08 -7.13
N TYR A 204 -17.25 -5.95 -7.47
CA TYR A 204 -16.20 -5.64 -8.43
C TYR A 204 -16.61 -6.08 -9.83
N ASP A 205 -16.60 -5.17 -10.81
CA ASP A 205 -16.73 -5.54 -12.22
C ASP A 205 -15.34 -5.80 -12.83
N PRO A 206 -14.96 -7.07 -13.12
CA PRO A 206 -13.63 -7.39 -13.65
C PRO A 206 -13.40 -6.87 -15.07
N LYS A 207 -14.46 -6.51 -15.81
CA LYS A 207 -14.35 -6.02 -17.19
C LYS A 207 -13.89 -4.56 -17.22
N THR A 208 -14.56 -3.71 -16.45
CA THR A 208 -14.26 -2.28 -16.35
C THR A 208 -13.24 -1.98 -15.25
N ARG A 209 -12.99 -2.97 -14.37
CA ARG A 209 -12.10 -2.89 -13.20
C ARG A 209 -12.54 -1.84 -12.19
N THR A 210 -13.84 -1.59 -12.09
CA THR A 210 -14.44 -0.65 -11.14
C THR A 210 -15.09 -1.39 -9.97
N MET A 211 -15.08 -0.76 -8.79
CA MET A 211 -15.80 -1.22 -7.61
C MET A 211 -16.99 -0.31 -7.33
N ASP A 212 -18.13 -0.88 -6.97
CA ASP A 212 -19.23 -0.11 -6.40
C ASP A 212 -18.94 0.19 -4.93
N THR A 213 -18.20 1.27 -4.67
CA THR A 213 -17.76 1.68 -3.32
C THR A 213 -18.91 2.16 -2.43
N GLN A 214 -20.11 2.38 -2.97
CA GLN A 214 -21.30 2.73 -2.19
C GLN A 214 -21.75 1.59 -1.26
N ALA A 215 -21.44 0.34 -1.60
CA ALA A 215 -21.72 -0.84 -0.79
C ALA A 215 -20.58 -1.19 0.18
N LEU A 216 -19.41 -0.59 -0.01
CA LEU A 216 -18.37 -0.57 1.02
C LEU A 216 -18.83 0.44 2.06
N ASP A 217 -19.24 -0.03 3.23
CA ASP A 217 -19.47 0.83 4.39
C ASP A 217 -18.22 1.68 4.63
N LEU A 218 -18.28 2.94 4.16
CA LEU A 218 -17.31 4.02 4.38
C LEU A 218 -17.06 4.30 5.88
N ALA A 219 -17.76 3.59 6.77
CA ALA A 219 -17.69 3.69 8.21
C ALA A 219 -16.37 3.17 8.80
N ALA A 220 -15.64 2.28 8.12
CA ALA A 220 -14.46 1.68 8.73
C ALA A 220 -13.20 2.55 8.62
N ASN A 221 -12.98 3.27 7.50
CA ASN A 221 -11.79 4.12 7.31
C ASN A 221 -12.03 5.23 6.26
N PRO A 222 -12.39 6.46 6.69
CA PRO A 222 -12.58 7.60 5.78
C PRO A 222 -11.27 8.12 5.15
N SER A 223 -10.11 7.62 5.60
CA SER A 223 -8.79 7.96 5.07
C SER A 223 -8.27 6.96 4.02
N SER A 224 -9.07 5.97 3.63
CA SER A 224 -8.67 5.05 2.58
C SER A 224 -8.90 5.68 1.21
N SER A 225 -7.90 5.60 0.33
CA SER A 225 -7.94 5.96 -1.10
C SER A 225 -9.08 5.32 -1.91
N ILE A 226 -9.88 4.48 -1.26
CA ILE A 226 -11.07 3.78 -1.76
C ILE A 226 -12.24 4.74 -1.93
N ALA A 227 -12.35 5.79 -1.10
CA ALA A 227 -13.45 6.75 -1.19
C ALA A 227 -13.39 7.60 -2.48
N GLU A 228 -12.19 7.81 -3.03
CA GLU A 228 -11.93 8.66 -4.20
C GLU A 228 -12.15 7.91 -5.53
N GLU A 229 -11.98 6.59 -5.57
CA GLU A 229 -12.12 5.77 -6.77
C GLU A 229 -13.55 5.27 -7.04
N GLY A 230 -14.54 5.77 -6.29
CA GLY A 230 -15.92 5.33 -6.38
C GLY A 230 -16.58 5.55 -7.74
N PHE A 231 -17.63 4.76 -8.02
CA PHE A 231 -18.49 4.88 -9.21
C PHE A 231 -19.09 6.29 -9.39
N VAL A 232 -19.29 7.02 -8.29
CA VAL A 232 -19.79 8.40 -8.31
C VAL A 232 -18.59 9.35 -8.35
N ARG A 233 -18.18 9.72 -9.58
CA ARG A 233 -17.12 10.68 -9.89
C ARG A 233 -17.54 12.17 -9.86
N PRO A 234 -18.07 12.73 -8.76
CA PRO A 234 -17.97 14.17 -8.53
C PRO A 234 -17.59 14.44 -7.07
N THR A 235 -16.43 13.97 -6.63
CA THR A 235 -15.81 14.50 -5.40
C THR A 235 -14.87 15.66 -5.71
N ASP A 236 -14.45 15.82 -6.96
CA ASP A 236 -13.61 16.94 -7.36
C ASP A 236 -14.45 18.19 -7.53
N ASP A 237 -14.04 19.27 -6.85
CA ASP A 237 -14.61 20.61 -7.00
C ASP A 237 -14.66 21.03 -8.48
N ALA A 238 -13.72 20.57 -9.31
CA ALA A 238 -13.70 20.80 -10.75
C ALA A 238 -14.92 20.24 -11.49
N ALA A 239 -15.38 19.03 -11.15
CA ALA A 239 -16.57 18.43 -11.76
C ALA A 239 -17.83 19.19 -11.35
N ALA A 240 -17.97 19.53 -10.06
CA ALA A 240 -19.07 20.32 -9.56
C ALA A 240 -19.09 21.73 -10.17
N GLU A 241 -17.93 22.34 -10.35
CA GLU A 241 -17.79 23.63 -11.03
C GLU A 241 -18.13 23.58 -12.51
N PHE A 242 -17.74 22.51 -13.21
CA PHE A 242 -18.10 22.28 -14.60
C PHE A 242 -19.62 22.11 -14.75
N GLU A 243 -20.27 21.33 -13.88
CA GLU A 243 -21.73 21.22 -13.85
C GLU A 243 -22.41 22.58 -13.60
N ARG A 244 -21.91 23.37 -12.63
CA ARG A 244 -22.42 24.73 -12.38
C ARG A 244 -22.26 25.64 -13.60
N ALA A 245 -21.13 25.56 -14.30
CA ALA A 245 -20.88 26.33 -15.52
C ALA A 245 -21.81 25.89 -16.67
N GLN A 246 -22.08 24.59 -16.79
CA GLN A 246 -23.01 24.06 -17.78
C GLN A 246 -24.46 24.45 -17.49
N ARG A 247 -24.90 24.37 -16.22
CA ARG A 247 -26.21 24.87 -15.78
C ARG A 247 -26.35 26.36 -16.07
N TYR A 248 -25.33 27.16 -15.77
CA TYR A 248 -25.32 28.59 -16.09
C TYR A 248 -25.44 28.85 -17.60
N ALA A 249 -24.70 28.12 -18.44
CA ALA A 249 -24.82 28.25 -19.89
C ALA A 249 -26.26 27.97 -20.37
N TRP A 250 -26.91 26.91 -19.86
CA TRP A 250 -28.30 26.61 -20.17
C TRP A 250 -29.27 27.69 -19.65
N GLU A 251 -29.12 28.15 -18.41
CA GLU A 251 -29.94 29.23 -17.85
C GLU A 251 -29.83 30.52 -18.67
N THR A 252 -28.63 30.86 -19.15
CA THR A 252 -28.46 32.04 -20.03
C THR A 252 -29.09 31.84 -21.39
N GLN A 253 -29.12 30.62 -21.91
CA GLN A 253 -29.76 30.29 -23.18
C GLN A 253 -31.29 30.30 -23.08
N GLU A 254 -31.86 29.86 -21.95
CA GLU A 254 -33.30 29.85 -21.69
C GLU A 254 -33.84 31.24 -21.32
N ASN A 255 -33.11 31.98 -20.48
CA ASN A 255 -33.50 33.33 -20.08
C ASN A 255 -33.18 34.40 -21.13
N ALA A 256 -32.53 34.02 -22.24
CA ALA A 256 -32.17 34.95 -23.30
C ALA A 256 -33.41 35.53 -23.99
N ASN A 257 -33.68 36.81 -23.72
CA ASN A 257 -34.27 37.72 -24.71
C ASN A 257 -33.51 37.57 -26.05
N PRO A 258 -34.16 37.79 -27.22
CA PRO A 258 -33.57 37.52 -28.54
C PRO A 258 -32.26 38.28 -28.84
N THR A 259 -31.91 39.27 -28.03
CA THR A 259 -30.68 40.08 -28.10
C THR A 259 -29.56 39.61 -27.15
N ALA A 260 -29.84 38.70 -26.23
CA ALA A 260 -28.82 38.18 -25.31
C ALA A 260 -27.91 37.17 -26.01
N LYS A 261 -26.61 37.28 -25.75
CA LYS A 261 -25.59 36.40 -26.34
C LYS A 261 -25.76 34.98 -25.79
N LYS A 262 -25.89 34.02 -26.71
CA LYS A 262 -25.99 32.60 -26.37
C LYS A 262 -24.63 32.10 -25.93
N LEU A 263 -24.49 31.77 -24.64
CA LEU A 263 -23.27 31.16 -24.13
C LEU A 263 -23.29 29.65 -24.39
N HIS A 264 -22.21 29.11 -24.94
CA HIS A 264 -22.03 27.67 -25.12
C HIS A 264 -20.68 27.25 -24.56
N LEU A 265 -20.68 26.37 -23.55
CA LEU A 265 -19.50 26.03 -22.75
C LEU A 265 -18.36 25.43 -23.59
N GLN A 266 -18.68 24.56 -24.56
CA GLN A 266 -17.67 23.93 -25.43
C GLN A 266 -17.23 24.81 -26.60
N ALA A 267 -18.02 25.82 -26.99
CA ALA A 267 -17.70 26.66 -28.14
C ALA A 267 -16.84 27.85 -27.70
N ASN A 268 -17.24 28.51 -26.62
CA ASN A 268 -16.55 29.67 -26.04
C ASN A 268 -16.34 29.46 -24.52
N PRO A 269 -15.45 28.56 -24.09
CA PRO A 269 -15.25 28.24 -22.67
C PRO A 269 -14.74 29.44 -21.86
N THR A 270 -13.81 30.20 -22.42
CA THR A 270 -13.18 31.36 -21.76
C THR A 270 -14.15 32.51 -21.54
N GLU A 271 -15.02 32.77 -22.52
CA GLU A 271 -16.10 33.76 -22.37
C GLU A 271 -17.06 33.37 -21.25
N GLY A 272 -17.44 32.09 -21.19
CA GLY A 272 -18.29 31.55 -20.13
C GLY A 272 -17.69 31.67 -18.74
N GLU A 273 -16.40 31.38 -18.60
CA GLU A 273 -15.68 31.51 -17.34
C GLU A 273 -15.62 32.96 -16.86
N VAL A 274 -15.29 33.91 -17.76
CA VAL A 274 -15.25 35.34 -17.45
C VAL A 274 -16.63 35.84 -17.01
N LEU A 275 -17.69 35.45 -17.70
CA LEU A 275 -19.06 35.81 -17.32
C LEU A 275 -19.46 35.20 -15.97
N ARG A 276 -19.07 33.95 -15.69
CA ARG A 276 -19.31 33.30 -14.40
C ARG A 276 -18.59 34.04 -13.26
N LYS A 277 -17.32 34.43 -13.45
CA LYS A 277 -16.55 35.23 -12.48
C LYS A 277 -17.19 36.60 -12.24
N LYS A 278 -17.71 37.25 -13.29
CA LYS A 278 -18.47 38.50 -13.16
C LYS A 278 -19.76 38.28 -12.38
N GLN A 279 -20.52 37.23 -12.69
CA GLN A 279 -21.75 36.91 -11.98
C GLN A 279 -21.50 36.58 -10.51
N THR A 280 -20.44 35.84 -10.17
CA THR A 280 -20.12 35.54 -8.77
C THR A 280 -19.74 36.81 -8.01
N ALA A 281 -18.98 37.72 -8.62
CA ALA A 281 -18.68 39.03 -8.06
C ALA A 281 -19.96 39.88 -7.87
N GLU A 282 -20.80 40.01 -8.91
CA GLU A 282 -22.06 40.73 -8.84
C GLU A 282 -23.04 40.11 -7.82
N ALA A 283 -23.08 38.79 -7.69
CA ALA A 283 -23.89 38.10 -6.71
C ALA A 283 -23.38 38.34 -5.28
N ALA A 284 -22.05 38.38 -5.08
CA ALA A 284 -21.45 38.74 -3.80
C ALA A 284 -21.75 40.20 -3.43
N GLU A 285 -21.66 41.12 -4.39
CA GLU A 285 -22.05 42.53 -4.22
C GLU A 285 -23.53 42.69 -3.92
N LYS A 286 -24.42 41.99 -4.65
CA LYS A 286 -25.86 41.99 -4.37
C LYS A 286 -26.18 41.41 -3.00
N LYS A 287 -25.51 40.33 -2.59
CA LYS A 287 -25.63 39.77 -1.22
C LYS A 287 -25.14 40.76 -0.17
N ALA A 288 -24.02 41.45 -0.40
CA ALA A 288 -23.50 42.47 0.51
C ALA A 288 -24.44 43.69 0.60
N ALA A 289 -24.98 44.15 -0.53
CA ALA A 289 -25.96 45.23 -0.58
C ALA A 289 -27.28 44.83 0.10
N ALA A 290 -27.76 43.59 -0.10
CA ALA A 290 -28.93 43.07 0.59
C ALA A 290 -28.68 42.97 2.10
N ARG A 291 -27.50 42.50 2.53
CA ARG A 291 -27.09 42.49 3.94
C ARG A 291 -27.09 43.90 4.53
N LYS A 292 -26.49 44.88 3.84
CA LYS A 292 -26.52 46.30 4.26
C LYS A 292 -27.94 46.85 4.36
N ALA A 293 -28.76 46.64 3.33
CA ALA A 293 -30.15 47.09 3.33
C ALA A 293 -31.01 46.43 4.42
N LEU A 294 -30.70 45.19 4.82
CA LEU A 294 -31.32 44.53 5.97
C LEU A 294 -30.85 45.14 7.29
N LEU A 295 -29.55 45.43 7.44
CA LEU A 295 -28.99 46.09 8.61
C LEU A 295 -29.58 47.49 8.80
N ASP A 296 -29.73 48.26 7.73
CA ASP A 296 -30.34 49.60 7.77
C ASP A 296 -31.82 49.57 8.17
N LYS A 297 -32.55 48.53 7.76
CA LYS A 297 -33.99 48.38 8.02
C LYS A 297 -34.30 47.86 9.42
N TYR A 298 -33.51 46.92 9.91
CA TYR A 298 -33.80 46.19 11.14
C TYR A 298 -32.87 46.58 12.31
N GLY A 299 -31.80 47.34 12.04
CA GLY A 299 -30.76 47.67 13.03
C GLY A 299 -29.98 46.43 13.48
N GLY A 300 -28.89 46.65 14.22
CA GLY A 300 -28.14 45.56 14.87
C GLY A 300 -26.66 45.40 14.47
N ASP A 301 -26.07 46.39 13.79
CA ASP A 301 -24.62 46.44 13.53
C ASP A 301 -23.78 46.28 14.80
N GLU A 302 -24.26 46.85 15.92
CA GLU A 302 -23.61 46.74 17.23
C GLU A 302 -23.58 45.29 17.77
N TYR A 303 -24.54 44.45 17.40
CA TYR A 303 -24.59 43.04 17.81
C TYR A 303 -23.76 42.14 16.89
N LEU A 304 -23.66 42.46 15.60
CA LEU A 304 -22.76 41.77 14.66
C LEU A 304 -21.28 42.05 14.99
N ALA A 305 -20.92 43.31 15.25
CA ALA A 305 -19.57 43.71 15.60
C ALA A 305 -19.10 43.14 16.96
N ASN A 306 -20.02 43.04 17.92
CA ASN A 306 -19.76 42.40 19.22
C ASN A 306 -19.78 40.87 19.15
N GLY A 307 -20.46 40.27 18.17
CA GLY A 307 -20.54 38.82 17.96
C GLY A 307 -19.24 38.16 17.50
N ALA A 308 -18.29 38.94 16.95
CA ALA A 308 -16.95 38.45 16.63
C ALA A 308 -15.99 38.43 17.83
N LYS A 309 -16.30 39.16 18.92
CA LYS A 309 -15.45 39.29 20.12
C LYS A 309 -16.06 38.67 21.38
N LYS A 310 -17.34 38.34 21.34
CA LYS A 310 -17.98 37.47 22.32
C LYS A 310 -18.57 36.33 21.52
N SER A 311 -18.12 35.11 21.82
CA SER A 311 -18.91 33.91 21.62
C SER A 311 -20.34 34.25 22.01
N ILE A 312 -21.20 34.49 21.01
CA ILE A 312 -22.61 34.71 21.26
C ILE A 312 -23.04 33.44 22.00
N PRO A 313 -23.56 33.54 23.24
CA PRO A 313 -24.33 32.43 23.76
C PRO A 313 -25.48 32.28 22.77
N GLN A 314 -25.36 31.26 21.93
CA GLN A 314 -26.47 30.64 21.22
C GLN A 314 -27.69 30.81 22.10
N VAL A 315 -28.73 31.44 21.55
CA VAL A 315 -30.05 31.62 22.17
C VAL A 315 -30.21 30.63 23.30
N LEU A 316 -30.32 31.12 24.55
CA LEU A 316 -30.55 30.31 25.76
C LEU A 316 -31.88 29.55 25.62
N THR A 317 -31.88 28.52 24.79
CA THR A 317 -32.69 27.34 24.93
C THR A 317 -32.02 26.56 26.06
N ASN A 318 -32.76 26.20 27.09
CA ASN A 318 -32.23 25.72 28.36
C ASN A 318 -31.51 24.36 28.30
N GLU A 319 -31.20 23.82 27.12
CA GLU A 319 -30.67 22.46 26.96
C GLU A 319 -29.68 22.41 25.79
N ARG A 320 -28.37 22.50 26.07
CA ARG A 320 -27.30 22.20 25.12
C ARG A 320 -27.01 20.71 25.20
N TYR A 321 -27.27 19.98 24.12
CA TYR A 321 -26.94 18.56 24.04
C TYR A 321 -25.43 18.36 24.01
N ILE A 322 -24.91 17.58 24.96
CA ILE A 322 -23.49 17.24 25.11
C ILE A 322 -23.38 15.73 24.89
N GLU A 323 -22.75 15.32 23.80
CA GLU A 323 -22.41 13.91 23.57
C GLU A 323 -21.14 13.58 24.34
N TYR A 324 -21.24 12.56 25.19
CA TYR A 324 -20.08 11.94 25.82
C TYR A 324 -19.68 10.71 25.01
N ASP A 325 -18.40 10.60 24.67
CA ASP A 325 -17.84 9.36 24.13
C ASP A 325 -17.91 8.25 25.21
N GLU A 326 -17.71 6.98 24.82
CA GLU A 326 -17.74 5.82 25.74
C GLU A 326 -16.76 5.95 26.94
N SER A 327 -15.76 6.84 26.82
CA SER A 327 -14.80 7.19 27.87
C SER A 327 -15.23 8.38 28.75
N GLY A 328 -16.44 8.90 28.59
CA GLY A 328 -16.98 10.02 29.37
C GLY A 328 -16.45 11.40 29.00
N ASN A 329 -15.82 11.55 27.82
CA ASN A 329 -15.29 12.83 27.34
C ASN A 329 -16.27 13.51 26.39
N VAL A 330 -16.33 14.85 26.41
CA VAL A 330 -17.18 15.64 25.52
C VAL A 330 -16.65 15.60 24.09
N LYS A 331 -17.47 15.11 23.16
CA LYS A 331 -17.12 14.97 21.75
C LYS A 331 -16.98 16.34 21.07
N GLY A 332 -15.80 16.61 20.51
CA GLY A 332 -15.50 17.84 19.75
C GLY A 332 -14.74 18.93 20.50
N GLU A 333 -14.44 18.75 21.79
CA GLU A 333 -13.58 19.68 22.53
C GLU A 333 -12.10 19.25 22.44
N VAL A 334 -11.22 20.14 21.98
CA VAL A 334 -9.78 19.87 21.86
C VAL A 334 -9.20 19.70 23.27
N ARG A 335 -8.55 18.56 23.52
CA ARG A 335 -7.93 18.27 24.83
C ARG A 335 -6.87 19.30 25.16
N ALA A 336 -7.03 20.00 26.29
CA ALA A 336 -5.97 20.83 26.84
C ALA A 336 -4.81 19.95 27.31
N THR A 337 -3.58 20.28 26.91
CA THR A 337 -2.37 19.58 27.38
C THR A 337 -2.26 19.70 28.90
N PRO A 338 -2.17 18.58 29.65
CA PRO A 338 -2.09 18.63 31.10
C PRO A 338 -0.78 19.28 31.54
N ARG A 339 -0.85 20.32 32.36
CA ARG A 339 0.31 20.93 33.03
C ARG A 339 0.75 20.04 34.18
N SER A 340 2.05 19.91 34.41
CA SER A 340 2.55 19.12 35.53
C SER A 340 2.23 19.79 36.88
N LYS A 341 2.39 19.01 37.97
CA LYS A 341 2.17 19.47 39.35
C LYS A 341 3.12 20.61 39.75
N TYR A 342 4.24 20.77 39.06
CA TYR A 342 5.24 21.79 39.35
C TYR A 342 4.95 23.06 38.55
N ALA A 343 5.34 24.21 39.08
CA ALA A 343 5.21 25.48 38.37
C ALA A 343 6.12 25.46 37.13
N GLU A 344 5.53 25.18 35.97
CA GLU A 344 6.16 25.30 34.66
C GLU A 344 6.26 26.79 34.27
N ASP A 345 7.24 27.11 33.43
CA ASP A 345 7.44 28.45 32.87
C ASP A 345 7.66 29.56 33.90
N VAL A 346 8.37 29.26 35.00
CA VAL A 346 8.82 30.27 35.96
C VAL A 346 10.02 31.02 35.39
N LEU A 347 9.76 32.20 34.85
CA LEU A 347 10.79 33.10 34.33
C LEU A 347 11.35 33.95 35.48
N THR A 348 12.63 33.75 35.81
CA THR A 348 13.34 34.56 36.80
C THR A 348 14.16 35.66 36.13
N ASN A 349 14.33 36.80 36.79
CA ASN A 349 15.27 37.88 36.41
C ASN A 349 15.23 38.32 34.92
N ASN A 350 14.03 38.51 34.40
CA ASN A 350 13.73 39.04 33.04
C ASN A 350 14.21 38.18 31.86
N HIS A 351 14.44 36.88 32.09
CA HIS A 351 14.66 35.92 31.00
C HIS A 351 13.33 35.58 30.31
N THR A 352 13.34 35.30 29.00
CA THR A 352 12.16 34.85 28.22
C THR A 352 12.02 33.34 28.16
N PHE A 353 13.04 32.60 28.60
CA PHE A 353 13.06 31.14 28.65
C PHE A 353 13.55 30.66 30.02
N VAL A 354 13.11 29.47 30.44
CA VAL A 354 13.48 28.87 31.73
C VAL A 354 14.94 28.40 31.71
N TRP A 355 15.59 28.34 32.87
CA TRP A 355 16.92 27.77 33.03
C TRP A 355 16.96 26.31 32.56
N GLY A 356 17.91 25.95 31.69
CA GLY A 356 17.98 24.62 31.07
C GLY A 356 17.27 24.52 29.72
N SER A 357 16.70 25.62 29.22
CA SER A 357 16.19 25.72 27.84
C SER A 357 17.27 25.66 26.76
N TRP A 358 18.55 25.76 27.14
CA TRP A 358 19.69 25.72 26.23
C TRP A 358 20.82 24.85 26.80
N TRP A 359 21.48 24.09 25.93
CA TRP A 359 22.57 23.17 26.27
C TRP A 359 23.67 23.22 25.21
N ARG A 360 24.92 23.36 25.66
CA ARG A 360 26.12 23.33 24.81
C ARG A 360 27.34 22.94 25.65
N ASN A 361 28.26 22.15 25.09
CA ASN A 361 29.54 21.77 25.72
C ASN A 361 29.41 21.30 27.19
N PHE A 362 28.48 20.38 27.46
CA PHE A 362 28.19 19.85 28.81
C PHE A 362 27.71 20.88 29.85
N THR A 363 27.25 22.06 29.41
CA THR A 363 26.72 23.10 30.29
C THR A 363 25.30 23.51 29.90
N TRP A 364 24.44 23.70 30.90
CA TRP A 364 23.08 24.20 30.74
C TRP A 364 23.04 25.72 30.89
N GLY A 365 22.18 26.39 30.14
CA GLY A 365 21.97 27.83 30.21
C GLY A 365 20.57 28.26 29.82
N TYR A 366 20.40 29.58 29.67
CA TYR A 366 19.17 30.20 29.18
C TYR A 366 19.20 30.40 27.66
N ALA A 367 18.15 29.99 26.93
CA ALA A 367 18.08 30.15 25.47
C ALA A 367 18.00 31.61 24.99
N CYS A 368 17.53 32.55 25.82
CA CYS A 368 17.47 33.97 25.46
C CYS A 368 18.84 34.60 25.23
N CYS A 369 19.86 34.11 25.95
CA CYS A 369 21.05 34.88 26.29
C CYS A 369 22.34 34.05 26.29
N HIS A 370 22.21 32.72 26.23
CA HIS A 370 23.28 31.71 26.40
C HIS A 370 24.08 31.84 27.72
N SER A 371 23.55 32.54 28.73
CA SER A 371 24.20 32.62 30.04
C SER A 371 24.16 31.26 30.74
N THR A 372 25.33 30.80 31.18
CA THR A 372 25.56 29.56 31.93
C THR A 372 25.56 29.76 33.45
N VAL A 373 25.08 30.91 33.94
CA VAL A 373 24.94 31.20 35.38
C VAL A 373 23.46 31.29 35.75
N LYS A 374 23.01 30.41 36.65
CA LYS A 374 21.61 30.39 37.12
C LYS A 374 21.29 31.64 37.95
N ASN A 375 20.13 32.25 37.70
CA ASN A 375 19.65 33.50 38.31
C ASN A 375 20.45 34.78 37.95
N SER A 376 21.24 34.77 36.88
CA SER A 376 21.77 36.01 36.30
C SER A 376 20.63 36.88 35.75
N TYR A 377 20.86 38.18 35.56
CA TYR A 377 19.94 39.03 34.80
C TYR A 377 20.12 38.76 33.29
N CYS A 378 19.02 38.81 32.56
CA CYS A 378 19.00 38.64 31.11
C CYS A 378 19.87 39.70 30.40
N THR A 379 20.87 39.26 29.65
CA THR A 379 21.74 40.09 28.81
C THR A 379 21.20 40.24 27.38
N GLY A 380 20.09 39.57 27.05
CA GLY A 380 19.47 39.62 25.72
C GLY A 380 20.41 39.13 24.61
N GLU A 381 20.24 39.68 23.40
CA GLU A 381 21.01 39.32 22.20
C GLU A 381 22.51 39.62 22.35
N SER A 382 22.88 40.65 23.11
CA SER A 382 24.28 40.97 23.41
C SER A 382 25.02 39.82 24.13
N GLY A 383 24.30 39.03 24.92
CA GLY A 383 24.85 37.84 25.58
C GLY A 383 25.19 36.72 24.60
N LYS A 384 24.42 36.58 23.52
CA LYS A 384 24.67 35.55 22.49
C LYS A 384 25.93 35.88 21.69
N VAL A 385 26.05 37.13 21.26
CA VAL A 385 27.23 37.63 20.52
C VAL A 385 28.49 37.49 21.37
N ALA A 386 28.46 37.95 22.63
CA ALA A 386 29.60 37.81 23.54
C ALA A 386 29.96 36.34 23.81
N PHE A 387 28.98 35.44 23.84
CA PHE A 387 29.22 34.01 24.02
C PHE A 387 29.84 33.38 22.77
N GLU A 388 29.39 33.75 21.58
CA GLU A 388 29.96 33.32 20.29
C GLU A 388 31.39 33.86 20.09
N GLU A 389 31.65 35.12 20.44
CA GLU A 389 32.99 35.71 20.45
C GLU A 389 33.91 35.01 21.45
N ALA A 390 33.44 34.73 22.67
CA ALA A 390 34.23 34.01 23.67
C ALA A 390 34.55 32.57 23.24
N GLU A 391 33.60 31.87 22.58
CA GLU A 391 33.85 30.56 21.99
C GLU A 391 34.77 30.66 20.78
N GLY A 392 34.63 31.66 19.90
CA GLY A 392 35.52 31.92 18.76
C GLY A 392 36.96 32.20 19.18
N MET A 393 37.14 32.89 20.30
CA MET A 393 38.44 33.09 20.94
C MET A 393 39.00 31.79 21.55
N ARG A 394 38.13 30.90 22.05
CA ARG A 394 38.52 29.60 22.62
C ARG A 394 38.85 28.56 21.55
N THR A 395 38.18 28.59 20.40
CA THR A 395 38.37 27.66 19.27
C THR A 395 39.43 28.14 18.28
N GLY A 396 39.98 29.35 18.47
CA GLY A 396 41.10 29.88 17.69
C GLY A 396 40.70 30.51 16.35
N LEU A 397 39.41 30.72 16.10
CA LEU A 397 38.87 31.30 14.87
C LEU A 397 39.05 32.84 14.81
N ALA A 398 39.32 33.49 15.95
CA ALA A 398 39.53 34.94 16.05
C ALA A 398 40.97 35.42 15.75
N LEU A 399 41.87 34.54 15.28
CA LEU A 399 43.26 34.88 14.91
C LEU A 399 43.45 35.22 13.42
N GLU A 400 42.40 35.14 12.60
CA GLU A 400 42.46 35.45 11.15
C GLU A 400 41.96 36.87 10.78
N GLU A 401 41.51 37.68 11.73
CA GLU A 401 41.02 39.04 11.44
C GLU A 401 42.11 40.11 11.62
N GLY A 402 43.04 40.12 10.67
CA GLY A 402 44.10 41.11 10.54
C GLY A 402 44.20 41.66 9.12
N ASN A 403 43.08 41.97 8.47
CA ASN A 403 43.04 42.85 7.30
C ASN A 403 41.64 43.44 7.15
N GLY A 404 41.53 44.75 7.39
CA GLY A 404 40.26 45.47 7.38
C GLY A 404 39.71 45.68 5.96
N THR A 405 38.45 45.32 5.79
CA THR A 405 37.53 45.93 4.83
C THR A 405 36.14 45.94 5.45
N GLU A 406 35.60 47.15 5.64
CA GLU A 406 34.22 47.38 6.10
C GLU A 406 33.23 46.69 5.17
N VAL A 407 32.31 45.89 5.73
CA VAL A 407 31.08 45.51 5.06
C VAL A 407 29.90 45.82 5.97
N VAL A 408 29.04 46.70 5.46
CA VAL A 408 27.77 47.13 6.03
C VAL A 408 26.81 45.95 6.10
N ILE A 409 26.21 45.77 7.28
CA ILE A 409 25.15 44.81 7.58
C ILE A 409 23.84 45.27 6.92
N GLY A 410 23.25 44.40 6.12
CA GLY A 410 21.86 44.48 5.66
C GLY A 410 21.19 43.13 5.90
N ASP A 411 20.28 43.10 6.87
CA ASP A 411 19.44 41.97 7.25
C ASP A 411 18.47 41.58 6.13
N GLU A 412 18.47 40.32 5.69
CA GLU A 412 17.23 39.66 5.23
C GLU A 412 17.17 38.22 5.73
N LYS A 413 16.04 37.92 6.38
CA LYS A 413 15.69 36.66 7.04
C LYS A 413 15.22 35.66 6.00
N GLU A 414 15.91 34.54 5.86
CA GLU A 414 15.38 33.36 5.17
C GLU A 414 14.76 32.39 6.18
N GLN A 415 13.43 32.31 6.12
CA GLN A 415 12.63 31.26 6.70
C GLN A 415 12.71 30.03 5.81
N LEU A 416 13.11 28.89 6.38
CA LEU A 416 12.95 27.58 5.77
C LEU A 416 11.59 27.00 6.17
N GLN A 417 10.68 26.83 5.21
CA GLN A 417 9.66 25.79 5.17
C GLN A 417 9.33 25.47 3.69
N ILE A 418 9.90 24.39 3.15
CA ILE A 418 9.28 23.12 2.69
C ILE A 418 8.23 23.28 1.57
N GLU A 419 8.40 22.46 0.52
CA GLU A 419 7.45 21.92 -0.48
C GLU A 419 7.80 22.34 -1.92
N GLN A 420 8.37 21.43 -2.71
CA GLN A 420 7.72 20.44 -3.60
C GLN A 420 7.54 20.96 -5.04
N ALA A 421 7.71 20.03 -5.98
CA ALA A 421 7.53 20.10 -7.43
C ALA A 421 8.60 20.93 -8.18
N GLY A 422 9.23 20.43 -9.25
CA GLY A 422 8.69 19.51 -10.25
C GLY A 422 8.37 20.32 -11.50
N GLU A 423 9.24 20.20 -12.49
CA GLU A 423 9.11 20.48 -13.93
C GLU A 423 8.20 21.63 -14.41
N GLU A 424 8.80 22.59 -15.15
CA GLU A 424 8.45 22.70 -16.57
C GLU A 424 9.54 23.45 -17.37
N VAL A 425 9.91 22.82 -18.48
CA VAL A 425 10.69 23.38 -19.59
C VAL A 425 9.78 24.32 -20.38
N VAL A 426 10.30 25.46 -20.87
CA VAL A 426 10.24 25.88 -22.29
C VAL A 426 10.83 27.29 -22.51
N GLU A 427 11.87 27.26 -23.34
CA GLU A 427 12.35 28.25 -24.32
C GLU A 427 12.70 29.70 -23.92
N ARG A 428 13.94 30.08 -24.28
CA ARG A 428 14.21 31.23 -25.16
C ARG A 428 15.64 31.21 -25.71
N LYS A 429 15.79 31.14 -27.03
CA LYS A 429 17.02 31.51 -27.78
C LYS A 429 17.25 33.03 -27.66
N PRO A 430 18.50 33.51 -27.65
CA PRO A 430 19.08 34.09 -28.88
C PRO A 430 20.60 33.81 -29.01
N ALA A 431 21.08 33.49 -30.21
CA ALA A 431 21.69 34.39 -31.21
C ALA A 431 23.19 34.72 -30.95
N GLU A 432 23.98 34.35 -31.95
CA GLU A 432 25.39 34.60 -32.23
C GLU A 432 25.93 35.98 -31.81
N GLN A 433 27.19 35.99 -31.37
CA GLN A 433 28.22 36.80 -32.04
C GLN A 433 29.62 36.24 -31.81
N ALA A 434 30.35 36.16 -32.92
CA ALA A 434 31.69 35.63 -33.05
C ALA A 434 32.71 36.50 -32.32
N ASP A 435 33.78 35.89 -31.81
CA ASP A 435 35.09 36.41 -32.18
C ASP A 435 36.16 35.33 -32.29
N THR A 436 37.05 35.61 -33.22
CA THR A 436 38.06 34.74 -33.81
C THR A 436 39.26 34.64 -32.86
N THR A 437 40.04 33.56 -33.03
CA THR A 437 41.51 33.61 -33.18
C THR A 437 42.28 32.69 -32.21
N GLN A 438 42.69 31.57 -32.81
CA GLN A 438 44.00 30.93 -32.73
C GLN A 438 44.39 30.17 -31.47
N GLN A 439 44.31 28.86 -31.64
CA GLN A 439 45.25 27.87 -31.13
C GLN A 439 46.69 28.40 -31.14
N THR A 440 47.30 28.43 -29.96
CA THR A 440 48.74 28.20 -29.82
C THR A 440 48.93 26.92 -29.04
N THR A 441 49.39 25.90 -29.76
CA THR A 441 49.96 24.68 -29.23
C THR A 441 51.18 25.00 -28.36
N THR A 442 51.14 24.68 -27.07
CA THR A 442 52.34 24.48 -26.27
C THR A 442 52.23 23.16 -25.52
N ALA A 443 52.99 22.19 -26.00
CA ALA A 443 53.25 20.94 -25.31
C ALA A 443 54.01 21.24 -24.00
N GLY A 444 53.32 21.09 -22.87
CA GLY A 444 53.90 21.11 -21.54
C GLY A 444 54.22 19.70 -21.07
N THR A 445 55.51 19.43 -20.86
CA THR A 445 56.04 18.18 -20.29
C THR A 445 55.38 17.85 -18.95
N GLN A 446 54.70 16.69 -18.85
CA GLN A 446 54.15 16.21 -17.59
C GLN A 446 55.27 15.86 -16.61
N ALA A 447 55.33 16.56 -15.47
CA ALA A 447 56.24 16.24 -14.39
C ALA A 447 55.85 14.90 -13.75
N LYS A 448 56.77 13.93 -13.71
CA LYS A 448 56.53 12.56 -13.21
C LYS A 448 56.42 12.44 -11.67
N LYS A 449 56.18 13.53 -10.93
CA LYS A 449 56.00 13.51 -9.47
C LYS A 449 54.99 14.57 -9.02
N ARG A 450 53.99 14.15 -8.24
CA ARG A 450 52.93 15.01 -7.65
C ARG A 450 53.52 15.92 -6.56
N THR A 451 53.00 17.13 -6.41
CA THR A 451 53.43 18.08 -5.36
C THR A 451 52.80 17.71 -4.01
N LEU A 452 53.39 18.15 -2.89
CA LEU A 452 52.95 17.76 -1.52
C LEU A 452 51.52 18.26 -1.21
N GLN A 453 51.13 19.40 -1.79
CA GLN A 453 49.80 20.00 -1.64
C GLN A 453 48.71 19.16 -2.36
N GLU A 454 49.04 18.55 -3.49
CA GLU A 454 48.14 17.64 -4.25
C GLU A 454 48.03 16.23 -3.63
N LEU A 455 48.97 15.84 -2.76
CA LEU A 455 48.88 14.61 -1.96
C LEU A 455 47.99 14.76 -0.73
N GLN A 456 47.84 15.98 -0.21
CA GLN A 456 47.00 16.29 0.95
C GLN A 456 45.56 16.61 0.56
N SER A 457 45.33 17.15 -0.65
CA SER A 457 43.99 17.24 -1.23
C SER A 457 43.62 15.87 -1.81
N GLY A 458 42.58 15.22 -1.28
CA GLY A 458 42.07 13.95 -1.84
C GLY A 458 41.70 14.06 -3.32
N ILE A 459 41.48 12.91 -3.96
CA ILE A 459 41.14 12.82 -5.39
C ILE A 459 39.78 13.48 -5.61
N SER A 460 39.72 14.48 -6.49
CA SER A 460 38.46 15.17 -6.84
C SER A 460 37.58 14.29 -7.74
N GLU A 461 36.28 14.53 -7.73
CA GLU A 461 35.32 13.80 -8.58
C GLU A 461 35.61 14.02 -10.07
N GLU A 462 36.09 15.21 -10.44
CA GLU A 462 36.51 15.56 -11.80
C GLU A 462 37.74 14.77 -12.26
N ASP A 463 38.68 14.47 -11.37
CA ASP A 463 39.83 13.62 -11.66
C ASP A 463 39.42 12.15 -11.85
N LEU A 464 38.43 11.68 -11.09
CA LEU A 464 37.87 10.33 -11.27
C LEU A 464 37.09 10.22 -12.58
N GLU A 465 36.33 11.25 -12.96
CA GLU A 465 35.61 11.28 -14.23
C GLU A 465 36.55 11.36 -15.44
N SER A 466 37.59 12.18 -15.37
CA SER A 466 38.59 12.26 -16.46
C SER A 466 39.36 10.95 -16.60
N TYR A 467 39.68 10.28 -15.49
CA TYR A 467 40.27 8.94 -15.49
C TYR A 467 39.32 7.89 -16.11
N LYS A 468 38.03 7.90 -15.73
CA LYS A 468 37.00 7.02 -16.32
C LYS A 468 36.85 7.26 -17.82
N ARG A 469 36.76 8.52 -18.27
CA ARG A 469 36.66 8.88 -19.70
C ARG A 469 37.89 8.44 -20.49
N ASN A 470 39.10 8.66 -19.95
CA ASN A 470 40.34 8.25 -20.63
C ASN A 470 40.49 6.73 -20.71
N ARG A 471 40.04 5.98 -19.70
CA ARG A 471 40.07 4.52 -19.73
C ARG A 471 39.08 3.96 -20.76
N VAL A 472 37.85 4.47 -20.77
CA VAL A 472 36.82 4.06 -21.74
C VAL A 472 37.22 4.40 -23.18
N ALA A 473 37.86 5.55 -23.40
CA ALA A 473 38.35 5.93 -24.73
C ALA A 473 39.50 5.05 -25.24
N ALA A 474 40.33 4.50 -24.35
CA ALA A 474 41.42 3.58 -24.72
C ALA A 474 40.93 2.14 -25.00
N ASP A 475 39.84 1.72 -24.35
CA ASP A 475 39.23 0.40 -24.51
C ASP A 475 38.17 0.36 -25.65
N ASP A 476 37.91 1.48 -26.34
CA ASP A 476 36.95 1.57 -27.44
C ASP A 476 37.56 1.10 -28.78
N PRO A 477 37.11 -0.05 -29.36
CA PRO A 477 37.59 -0.54 -30.64
C PRO A 477 37.23 0.35 -31.83
N MET A 478 36.29 1.29 -31.67
CA MET A 478 35.92 2.28 -32.69
C MET A 478 36.85 3.51 -32.72
N ALA A 479 37.66 3.73 -31.69
CA ALA A 479 38.60 4.86 -31.62
C ALA A 479 39.61 4.84 -32.79
N ALA A 480 39.98 3.66 -33.28
CA ALA A 480 40.88 3.49 -34.42
C ALA A 480 40.22 3.74 -35.78
N LEU A 481 38.88 3.82 -35.84
CA LEU A 481 38.07 3.97 -37.06
C LEU A 481 37.51 5.39 -37.21
N LEU A 482 37.41 6.15 -36.13
CA LEU A 482 36.99 7.55 -36.15
C LEU A 482 38.00 8.40 -36.95
N GLY A 483 37.56 8.91 -38.11
CA GLY A 483 38.33 9.83 -38.96
C GLY A 483 38.86 9.25 -40.28
N ARG A 484 38.49 8.02 -40.67
CA ARG A 484 38.86 7.41 -41.97
C ARG A 484 37.68 7.15 -42.92
N ASP A 485 36.66 8.00 -42.89
CA ASP A 485 35.57 7.92 -43.88
C ASP A 485 35.91 8.80 -45.10
N GLU A 486 36.51 8.20 -46.13
CA GLU A 486 36.58 8.82 -47.46
C GLU A 486 35.22 8.68 -48.16
N LEU A 487 34.66 9.81 -48.58
CA LEU A 487 33.39 9.89 -49.30
C LEU A 487 33.56 9.25 -50.69
N VAL A 488 33.06 8.03 -50.89
CA VAL A 488 33.01 7.42 -52.23
C VAL A 488 31.91 8.12 -53.03
N GLU A 489 32.30 8.99 -53.95
CA GLU A 489 31.40 9.49 -55.00
C GLU A 489 31.02 8.31 -55.92
N MET A 490 29.72 7.99 -55.99
CA MET A 490 29.22 7.00 -56.93
C MET A 490 29.30 7.53 -58.38
N ARG A 491 30.29 7.07 -59.14
CA ARG A 491 30.14 6.70 -60.56
C ARG A 491 31.23 5.79 -61.10
#